data_AF-A0A495QTC4-F1
#
_entry.id   AF-A0A495QTC4-F1
#
_cell.length_a   1.000
_cell.length_b   1.000
_cell.length_c   1.000
_cell.angle_alpha   90.00
_cell.angle_beta   90.00
_cell.angle_gamma   90.00
#
_symmetry.space_group_name_H-M   'P 1'
#
loop_
_entity.id
_entity.type
_entity.pdbx_description
1 polymer ?
#
loop_
_entity_poly.entity_id
_entity_poly.type
_entity_poly.pdbx_seq_one_letter_code
_entity_poly.pdbx_strand_id
1 'polypeptide(L)' 'MCPVNAPVYAWDRARVAAEVKRRYGALAWYGTYTGRWWAMVDGARLVEADDPRRLVQEIMAARRALSWRPY' A
#
# COMPACT_ATOMS: atom_id res chain seq x y z
N MET A 1 -5.70 -26.07 0.39
CA MET A 1 -7.10 -25.59 0.39
C MET A 1 -7.19 -24.41 1.34
N CYS A 2 -7.56 -23.22 0.87
CA CYS A 2 -7.79 -22.07 1.74
C CYS A 2 -9.00 -22.37 2.67
N PRO A 3 -8.96 -21.98 3.96
CA PRO A 3 -10.10 -22.19 4.85
C PRO A 3 -11.28 -21.32 4.39
N VAL A 4 -12.45 -21.94 4.22
CA VAL A 4 -13.69 -21.37 3.68
C VAL A 4 -14.32 -20.25 4.53
N ASN A 5 -13.69 -19.88 5.65
CA ASN A 5 -14.17 -18.89 6.63
C ASN A 5 -13.11 -17.85 7.03
N ALA A 6 -12.00 -17.71 6.30
CA ALA A 6 -11.19 -16.50 6.42
C ALA A 6 -12.04 -15.32 5.94
N PRO A 7 -12.12 -14.20 6.68
CA PRO A 7 -12.98 -13.08 6.30
C PRO A 7 -12.59 -12.69 4.88
N VAL A 8 -13.56 -12.75 3.96
CA VAL A 8 -13.43 -12.47 2.52
C VAL A 8 -12.57 -11.22 2.21
N TYR A 9 -12.48 -10.28 3.16
CA TYR A 9 -11.65 -9.09 3.12
C TYR A 9 -10.12 -9.30 3.22
N ALA A 10 -9.61 -10.34 3.89
CA ALA A 10 -8.16 -10.49 4.12
C ALA A 10 -7.42 -10.95 2.85
N TRP A 11 -8.02 -11.87 2.08
CA TRP A 11 -7.50 -12.29 0.78
C TRP A 11 -7.57 -11.16 -0.24
N ASP A 12 -8.64 -10.36 -0.22
CA ASP A 12 -8.73 -9.15 -1.03
C ASP A 12 -7.63 -8.14 -0.67
N ARG A 13 -7.37 -7.91 0.63
CA ARG A 13 -6.30 -6.99 1.05
C ARG A 13 -4.92 -7.47 0.64
N ALA A 14 -4.63 -8.76 0.82
CA ALA A 14 -3.35 -9.34 0.39
C ALA A 14 -3.18 -9.24 -1.13
N ARG A 15 -4.24 -9.48 -1.90
CA ARG A 15 -4.25 -9.35 -3.36
C ARG A 15 -4.02 -7.90 -3.80
N VAL A 16 -4.72 -6.95 -3.18
CA VAL A 16 -4.55 -5.50 -3.44
C VAL A 16 -3.13 -5.05 -3.09
N ALA A 17 -2.60 -5.46 -1.94
CA ALA A 17 -1.22 -5.18 -1.54
C ALA A 17 -0.20 -5.72 -2.55
N ALA A 18 -0.38 -6.97 -3.00
CA ALA A 18 0.46 -7.59 -4.00
C ALA A 18 0.38 -6.88 -5.36
N GLU A 19 -0.81 -6.44 -5.77
CA GLU A 19 -1.00 -5.66 -6.99
C GLU A 19 -0.31 -4.29 -6.90
N VAL A 20 -0.42 -3.60 -5.76
CA VAL A 20 0.29 -2.34 -5.52
C VAL A 20 1.80 -2.53 -5.59
N LYS A 21 2.33 -3.58 -4.96
CA LYS A 21 3.75 -3.93 -5.05
C LYS A 21 4.18 -4.22 -6.49
N ARG A 22 3.40 -5.00 -7.24
CA ARG A 22 3.72 -5.35 -8.63
C ARG A 22 3.71 -4.12 -9.55
N ARG A 23 2.70 -3.25 -9.42
CA ARG A 23 2.48 -2.13 -10.35
C ARG A 23 3.30 -0.90 -9.99
N TYR A 24 3.55 -0.68 -8.71
CA TYR A 24 4.17 0.53 -8.21
C TYR A 24 5.49 0.26 -7.48
N GLY A 25 5.91 -0.97 -7.25
CA GLY A 25 7.16 -1.29 -6.54
C GLY A 25 7.17 -0.88 -5.06
N ALA A 26 6.02 -0.47 -4.50
CA ALA A 26 5.89 -0.06 -3.11
C ALA A 26 5.40 -1.23 -2.24
N LEU A 27 5.97 -1.39 -1.05
CA LEU A 27 5.51 -2.41 -0.11
C LEU A 27 4.23 -1.90 0.56
N ALA A 28 3.07 -2.47 0.22
CA ALA A 28 1.79 -2.06 0.75
C ALA A 28 1.20 -3.12 1.71
N TRP A 29 0.44 -2.67 2.71
CA TRP A 29 -0.30 -3.54 3.63
C TRP A 29 -1.51 -2.81 4.23
N TYR A 30 -2.48 -3.58 4.74
CA TYR A 30 -3.61 -3.03 5.49
C TYR A 30 -3.41 -3.23 6.99
N GLY A 31 -3.40 -2.14 7.74
CA GLY A 31 -3.36 -2.16 9.19
C GLY A 31 -4.73 -2.53 9.75
N THR A 32 -4.91 -3.77 10.19
CA THR A 32 -6.19 -4.24 10.76
C THR A 32 -6.60 -3.46 12.01
N TYR A 33 -5.63 -3.03 12.81
CA TYR A 33 -5.87 -2.24 14.02
C TYR A 33 -6.26 -0.78 13.71
N THR A 34 -5.63 -0.17 12.71
CA THR A 34 -5.87 1.23 12.34
C THR A 34 -6.98 1.41 11.32
N GLY A 35 -7.38 0.34 10.63
CA GLY A 35 -8.35 0.39 9.54
C GLY A 35 -7.82 1.12 8.30
N ARG A 36 -6.50 1.29 8.17
CA ARG A 36 -5.87 2.09 7.12
C ARG A 36 -4.94 1.26 6.24
N TRP A 37 -4.79 1.69 5.01
CA TRP A 37 -3.76 1.24 4.09
C TRP A 37 -2.47 1.99 4.33
N TRP A 38 -1.36 1.25 4.23
CA TRP A 38 -0.02 1.77 4.41
C TRP A 38 0.85 1.32 3.25
N ALA A 39 1.80 2.16 2.86
CA ALA A 39 2.83 1.80 1.90
C ALA A 39 4.19 2.40 2.23
N MET A 40 5.23 1.58 2.15
CA MET A 40 6.63 2.02 2.15
C MET A 40 7.08 2.23 0.71
N VAL A 41 7.43 3.48 0.39
CA VAL A 41 7.88 3.93 -0.93
C VAL A 41 9.39 4.04 -0.92
N ASP A 42 10.04 3.28 -1.81
CA ASP A 42 11.49 3.28 -2.07
C ASP A 42 12.35 3.21 -0.78
N GLY A 43 11.83 2.55 0.26
CA GLY A 43 12.50 2.38 1.56
C GLY A 43 12.68 3.66 2.38
N ALA A 44 12.19 4.81 1.91
CA ALA A 44 12.50 6.12 2.48
C ALA A 44 11.26 6.88 2.98
N ARG A 45 10.07 6.57 2.46
CA ARG A 45 8.84 7.30 2.81
C ARG A 45 7.69 6.35 3.11
N LEU A 46 7.09 6.53 4.29
CA LEU A 46 5.85 5.87 4.67
C LEU A 46 4.67 6.77 4.31
N VAL A 47 3.66 6.21 3.65
CA VAL A 47 2.39 6.88 3.33
C VAL A 47 1.22 6.05 3.85
N GLU A 48 0.13 6.71 4.22
CA GLU A 48 -1.11 6.08 4.67
C GLU A 48 -2.32 6.64 3.92
N ALA A 49 -3.37 5.83 3.80
CA ALA A 49 -4.65 6.22 3.22
C ALA A 49 -5.80 5.34 3.77
N ASP A 50 -7.02 5.85 3.70
CA ASP A 50 -8.24 5.11 4.05
C ASP A 50 -8.66 4.08 2.98
N ASP A 51 -8.31 4.33 1.71
CA ASP A 51 -8.61 3.42 0.60
C ASP A 51 -7.40 3.15 -0.33
N PRO A 52 -7.41 2.02 -1.09
CA PRO A 52 -6.29 1.66 -1.96
C PRO A 52 -6.02 2.64 -3.11
N ARG A 53 -7.05 3.30 -3.66
CA ARG A 53 -6.88 4.24 -4.77
C ARG A 53 -6.19 5.49 -4.27
N ARG A 54 -6.56 5.97 -3.08
CA ARG A 54 -5.88 7.09 -2.43
C ARG A 54 -4.44 6.74 -2.06
N LEU A 55 -4.19 5.52 -1.57
CA LEU A 55 -2.83 5.04 -1.30
C LEU A 55 -1.92 5.16 -2.53
N VAL A 56 -2.42 4.79 -3.72
CA VAL A 56 -1.66 4.91 -4.98
C VAL A 56 -1.34 6.37 -5.31
N GLN A 57 -2.26 7.31 -5.07
CA GLN A 57 -2.01 8.73 -5.27
C GLN A 57 -0.88 9.23 -4.35
N GLU A 58 -0.93 8.85 -3.07
CA GLU A 58 0.09 9.22 -2.09
C GLU A 58 1.46 8.57 -2.42
N ILE A 59 1.50 7.34 -2.92
CA ILE A 59 2.72 6.69 -3.41
C ILE A 59 3.35 7.51 -4.54
N MET A 60 2.56 7.94 -5.52
CA MET A 60 3.04 8.74 -6.65
C MET A 60 3.52 10.12 -6.20
N ALA A 61 2.79 10.77 -5.30
CA ALA A 61 3.18 12.06 -4.74
C ALA A 61 4.50 11.95 -3.95
N ALA A 62 4.64 10.92 -3.12
CA ALA A 62 5.85 10.63 -2.37
C ALA A 62 7.06 10.42 -3.29
N ARG A 63 6.90 9.69 -4.40
CA ARG A 63 7.97 9.52 -5.39
C ARG A 63 8.40 10.82 -6.03
N ARG A 64 7.45 11.68 -6.41
CA ARG A 64 7.78 12.99 -6.96
C ARG A 64 8.58 13.83 -5.96
N ALA A 65 8.17 13.81 -4.68
CA ALA A 65 8.90 14.49 -3.62
C ALA A 65 10.31 13.92 -3.40
N LEU A 66 10.48 12.60 -3.47
CA LEU A 66 11.80 11.95 -3.39
C LEU A 66 12.69 12.30 -4.60
N SER A 67 12.11 12.38 -5.79
CA SER A 67 12.83 12.72 -7.02
C SER A 67 13.27 14.18 -7.10
N TRP A 68 12.58 15.09 -6.40
CA TRP A 68 12.88 16.52 -6.41
C TRP A 68 13.98 16.93 -5.43
N ARG A 69 14.45 16.03 -4.54
CA ARG A 69 15.45 16.39 -3.51
C ARG A 69 16.72 16.97 -4.17
N PRO A 70 17.00 18.29 -4.01
CA PRO A 70 18.28 18.83 -4.43
C PRO A 70 19.34 18.30 -3.47
N TYR A 71 20.46 17.84 -4.01
CA TYR A 71 21.63 17.47 -3.22
C TYR A 71 22.17 18.66 -2.44
#